data_AF-W9G5H3-F1
#
_entry.id   AF-W9G5H3-F1
#
_cell.length_a   1.000
_cell.length_b   1.000
_cell.length_c   1.000
_cell.angle_alpha   90.00
_cell.angle_beta   90.00
_cell.angle_gamma   90.00
#
_symmetry.space_group_name_H-M   'P 1'
#
loop_
_entity.id
_entity.type
_entity.pdbx_description
1 polymer ?
#
loop_
_entity_poly.entity_id
_entity_poly.type
_entity_poly.pdbx_seq_one_letter_code
_entity_poly.pdbx_strand_id
1 'polypeptide(L)'
;ADAVSVIGAALEAKAAGAGHRSIAVVLGRPATTVRGWLRRFAALAEQVRAAFTRLLLALDPLAASVAPRASVSADALEAIGRAAAAAVLRLSAVPVW
;
A
#
# COMPACT_ATOMS: atom_id res chain seq x y z
N ALA A 1 -15.70 -8.33 2.63
CA ALA A 1 -14.62 -7.38 2.27
C ALA A 1 -15.10 -6.53 1.10
N ASP A 2 -14.95 -5.21 1.21
CA ASP A 2 -15.17 -4.29 0.09
C ASP A 2 -14.07 -4.44 -0.98
N ALA A 3 -14.23 -3.78 -2.12
CA ALA A 3 -13.31 -3.92 -3.24
C ALA A 3 -11.89 -3.39 -2.94
N VAL A 4 -11.76 -2.35 -2.12
CA VAL A 4 -10.46 -1.73 -1.82
C VAL A 4 -9.66 -2.64 -0.89
N SER A 5 -10.28 -3.17 0.17
CA SER A 5 -9.62 -4.11 1.07
C SER A 5 -9.15 -5.39 0.36
N VAL A 6 -9.92 -5.92 -0.60
CA VAL A 6 -9.50 -7.07 -1.42
C VAL A 6 -8.30 -6.75 -2.31
N ILE A 7 -8.26 -5.56 -2.91
CA ILE A 7 -7.11 -5.12 -3.72
C ILE A 7 -5.87 -4.94 -2.83
N GLY A 8 -6.03 -4.32 -1.65
CA GLY A 8 -4.96 -4.18 -0.66
C GLY A 8 -4.33 -5.52 -0.29
N ALA A 9 -5.17 -6.51 0.06
CA ALA A 9 -4.71 -7.86 0.37
C ALA A 9 -3.95 -8.51 -0.79
N ALA A 10 -4.37 -8.28 -2.05
CA ALA A 10 -3.65 -8.77 -3.21
C ALA A 10 -2.26 -8.13 -3.36
N LEU A 11 -2.12 -6.83 -3.07
CA LEU A 11 -0.86 -6.11 -3.12
C LEU A 11 0.10 -6.58 -2.03
N GLU A 12 -0.39 -6.75 -0.79
CA GLU A 12 0.38 -7.29 0.34
C GLU A 12 0.90 -8.70 0.05
N ALA A 13 0.02 -9.60 -0.41
CA ALA A 13 0.42 -10.96 -0.77
C ALA A 13 1.47 -10.97 -1.89
N LYS A 14 1.34 -10.06 -2.88
CA LYS A 14 2.34 -9.92 -3.94
C LYS A 14 3.68 -9.41 -3.41
N ALA A 15 3.66 -8.44 -2.49
CA ALA A 15 4.87 -7.92 -1.83
C ALA A 15 5.55 -8.98 -0.95
N ALA A 16 4.78 -9.90 -0.38
CA ALA A 16 5.27 -11.08 0.34
C ALA A 16 5.79 -12.21 -0.58
N GLY A 17 5.77 -12.02 -1.91
CA GLY A 17 6.34 -12.96 -2.88
C GLY A 17 5.34 -13.91 -3.54
N ALA A 18 4.04 -13.83 -3.23
CA ALA A 18 3.06 -14.72 -3.82
C ALA A 18 2.84 -14.45 -5.33
N GLY A 19 2.54 -15.52 -6.08
CA GLY A 19 2.16 -15.46 -7.48
C GLY A 19 0.71 -15.01 -7.67
N HIS A 20 0.40 -14.30 -8.75
CA HIS A 20 -0.96 -13.76 -8.97
C HIS A 20 -2.04 -14.86 -9.08
N ARG A 21 -1.68 -16.09 -9.47
CA ARG A 21 -2.61 -17.23 -9.53
C ARG A 21 -2.96 -17.75 -8.14
N SER A 22 -1.97 -17.89 -7.24
CA SER A 22 -2.25 -18.32 -5.86
C SER A 22 -3.05 -17.25 -5.11
N ILE A 23 -2.71 -15.98 -5.29
CA ILE A 23 -3.47 -14.84 -4.74
C ILE A 23 -4.93 -14.89 -5.23
N ALA A 24 -5.16 -15.13 -6.51
CA ALA A 24 -6.51 -15.22 -7.09
C ALA A 24 -7.35 -16.34 -6.47
N VAL A 25 -6.75 -17.51 -6.23
CA VAL A 25 -7.41 -18.62 -5.54
C VAL A 25 -7.80 -18.23 -4.11
N VAL A 26 -6.86 -17.67 -3.34
CA VAL A 26 -7.09 -17.27 -1.95
C VAL A 26 -8.18 -16.20 -1.83
N LEU A 27 -8.18 -15.21 -2.74
CA LEU A 27 -9.14 -14.10 -2.70
C LEU A 27 -10.48 -14.41 -3.39
N GLY A 28 -10.63 -15.59 -4.02
CA GLY A 28 -11.84 -15.95 -4.77
C GLY A 28 -12.12 -15.02 -5.96
N ARG A 29 -11.06 -14.61 -6.70
CA ARG A 29 -11.16 -13.67 -7.83
C ARG A 29 -10.59 -14.27 -9.11
N PRO A 30 -11.05 -13.84 -10.30
CA PRO A 30 -10.43 -14.26 -11.55
C PRO A 30 -8.95 -13.88 -11.60
N ALA A 31 -8.09 -14.81 -12.03
CA ALA A 31 -6.65 -14.57 -12.11
C ALA A 31 -6.27 -13.41 -13.04
N THR A 32 -7.06 -13.17 -14.08
CA THR A 32 -6.90 -12.04 -15.01
C THR A 32 -7.18 -10.70 -14.32
N THR A 33 -8.18 -10.65 -13.44
CA THR A 33 -8.52 -9.48 -12.64
C THR A 33 -7.40 -9.15 -11.65
N VAL A 34 -6.94 -10.13 -10.88
CA VAL A 34 -5.80 -9.95 -9.96
C VAL A 34 -4.55 -9.50 -10.71
N ARG A 35 -4.21 -10.16 -11.82
CA ARG A 35 -3.10 -9.75 -12.68
C ARG A 35 -3.25 -8.29 -13.17
N GLY A 36 -4.47 -7.90 -13.54
CA GLY A 36 -4.79 -6.53 -13.97
C GLY A 36 -4.53 -5.50 -12.87
N TRP A 37 -4.97 -5.77 -11.65
CA TRP A 37 -4.72 -4.91 -10.48
C TRP A 37 -3.22 -4.76 -10.20
N LEU A 38 -2.51 -5.89 -10.08
CA LEU A 38 -1.08 -5.89 -9.79
C LEU A 38 -0.28 -5.13 -10.88
N ARG A 39 -0.62 -5.33 -12.15
CA ARG A 39 0.03 -4.64 -13.27
C ARG A 39 -0.23 -3.13 -13.24
N ARG A 40 -1.47 -2.72 -12.97
CA ARG A 40 -1.84 -1.30 -12.89
C ARG A 40 -1.12 -0.62 -11.72
N PHE A 41 -1.07 -1.28 -10.56
CA PHE A 41 -0.34 -0.76 -9.41
C PHE A 41 1.16 -0.63 -9.70
N ALA A 42 1.77 -1.66 -10.28
CA ALA A 42 3.19 -1.62 -10.66
C ALA A 42 3.52 -0.46 -11.62
N ALA A 43 2.64 -0.17 -12.58
CA ALA A 43 2.81 0.95 -13.51
C ALA A 43 2.74 2.33 -12.85
N LEU A 44 2.06 2.44 -11.70
CA LEU A 44 1.91 3.68 -10.94
C LEU A 44 2.78 3.73 -9.68
N ALA A 45 3.52 2.65 -9.38
CA ALA A 45 4.14 2.44 -8.08
C ALA A 45 5.07 3.59 -7.67
N GLU A 46 5.88 4.11 -8.59
CA GLU A 46 6.78 5.22 -8.29
C GLU A 46 6.03 6.53 -7.99
N GLN A 47 4.98 6.83 -8.75
CA GLN A 47 4.14 8.00 -8.52
C GLN A 47 3.43 7.90 -7.17
N VAL A 48 2.91 6.71 -6.85
CA VAL A 48 2.27 6.40 -5.56
C VAL A 48 3.29 6.54 -4.42
N ARG A 49 4.47 5.92 -4.53
CA ARG A 49 5.55 6.00 -3.55
C ARG A 49 5.91 7.45 -3.25
N ALA A 50 6.11 8.27 -4.28
CA ALA A 50 6.46 9.67 -4.14
C ALA A 50 5.32 10.49 -3.52
N ALA A 51 4.08 10.28 -3.93
CA ALA A 51 2.92 10.98 -3.38
C ALA A 51 2.71 10.66 -1.89
N PHE A 52 2.75 9.37 -1.52
CA PHE A 52 2.55 8.96 -0.14
C PHE A 52 3.74 9.27 0.77
N THR A 53 4.97 9.30 0.25
CA THR A 53 6.13 9.83 1.00
C THR A 53 5.94 11.31 1.33
N ARG A 54 5.48 12.13 0.37
CA ARG A 54 5.18 13.55 0.64
C ARG A 54 4.06 13.70 1.66
N LEU A 55 3.01 12.90 1.54
CA LEU A 55 1.91 12.90 2.50
C LEU A 55 2.39 12.51 3.91
N LEU A 56 3.22 11.48 4.04
CA LEU A 56 3.83 11.08 5.31
C LEU A 56 4.58 12.24 5.95
N LEU A 57 5.46 12.91 5.20
CA LEU A 57 6.23 14.04 5.73
C LEU A 57 5.36 15.26 6.07
N ALA A 58 4.24 15.46 5.38
CA ALA A 58 3.28 16.50 5.71
C ALA A 58 2.53 16.20 7.03
N LEU A 59 2.28 14.92 7.33
CA LEU A 59 1.59 14.48 8.54
C LEU A 59 2.53 14.32 9.74
N ASP A 60 3.75 13.89 9.49
CA ASP A 60 4.82 13.69 10.46
C ASP A 60 6.17 14.14 9.85
N PRO A 61 6.56 15.42 10.05
CA PRO A 61 7.82 15.96 9.53
C PRO A 61 9.07 15.27 10.08
N LEU A 62 8.97 14.53 11.18
CA LEU A 62 10.07 13.81 11.82
C LEU A 62 10.09 12.32 11.45
N ALA A 63 9.21 11.89 10.53
CA ALA A 63 9.16 10.51 10.08
C ALA A 63 10.53 10.07 9.53
N ALA A 64 11.03 8.95 10.05
CA ALA A 64 12.27 8.33 9.54
C ALA A 64 12.15 8.03 8.04
N SER A 65 13.28 7.95 7.32
CA SER A 65 13.27 7.56 5.91
C SER A 65 12.64 6.18 5.71
N VAL A 66 11.91 6.01 4.60
CA VAL A 66 11.40 4.68 4.21
C VAL A 66 12.57 3.87 3.68
N ALA A 67 12.92 2.79 4.37
CA ALA A 67 13.99 1.89 3.91
C ALA A 67 13.59 1.23 2.58
N PRO A 68 14.48 1.15 1.58
CA PRO A 68 14.20 0.46 0.33
C PRO A 68 13.84 -1.01 0.57
N ARG A 69 12.81 -1.49 -0.12
CA ARG A 69 12.35 -2.88 -0.14
C ARG A 69 12.74 -3.54 -1.46
N ALA A 70 12.40 -4.82 -1.61
CA ALA A 70 12.76 -5.64 -2.77
C ALA A 70 12.16 -5.17 -4.12
N SER A 71 11.22 -4.21 -4.13
CA SER A 71 10.66 -3.64 -5.37
C SER A 71 9.99 -2.29 -5.13
N VAL A 72 9.89 -1.46 -6.19
CA VAL A 72 9.17 -0.17 -6.16
C VAL A 72 7.71 -0.34 -5.74
N SER A 73 7.06 -1.45 -6.09
CA SER A 73 5.71 -1.76 -5.63
C SER A 73 5.65 -2.00 -4.11
N ALA A 74 6.65 -2.68 -3.55
CA ALA A 74 6.74 -2.86 -2.11
C ALA A 74 7.06 -1.54 -1.39
N ASP A 75 7.91 -0.69 -1.97
CA ASP A 75 8.18 0.65 -1.44
C ASP A 75 6.93 1.55 -1.44
N ALA A 76 6.15 1.49 -2.51
CA ALA A 76 4.90 2.22 -2.62
C ALA A 76 3.89 1.78 -1.55
N LEU A 77 3.77 0.48 -1.32
CA LEU A 77 2.89 -0.08 -0.28
C LEU A 77 3.34 0.32 1.13
N GLU A 78 4.64 0.31 1.39
CA GLU A 78 5.23 0.78 2.65
C GLU A 78 4.93 2.27 2.89
N ALA A 79 5.12 3.11 1.86
CA ALA A 79 4.81 4.54 1.95
C ALA A 79 3.32 4.79 2.24
N ILE A 80 2.41 4.03 1.61
CA ILE A 80 0.97 4.08 1.90
C ILE A 80 0.72 3.73 3.37
N GLY A 81 1.24 2.60 3.84
CA GLY A 81 1.01 2.13 5.21
C GLY A 81 1.50 3.13 6.26
N ARG A 82 2.70 3.69 6.07
CA ARG A 82 3.26 4.69 6.98
C ARG A 82 2.48 6.00 6.98
N ALA A 83 2.10 6.51 5.81
CA ALA A 83 1.29 7.71 5.72
C ALA A 83 -0.11 7.51 6.35
N ALA A 84 -0.73 6.35 6.16
CA ALA A 84 -2.01 6.01 6.78
C ALA A 84 -1.89 5.95 8.31
N ALA A 85 -0.83 5.32 8.84
CA ALA A 85 -0.56 5.28 10.27
C ALA A 85 -0.36 6.69 10.86
N ALA A 86 0.43 7.54 10.19
CA ALA A 86 0.63 8.94 10.59
C ALA A 86 -0.69 9.73 10.56
N ALA A 87 -1.54 9.51 9.56
CA ALA A 87 -2.85 10.16 9.46
C ALA A 87 -3.75 9.76 10.63
N VAL A 88 -3.82 8.47 10.95
CA VAL A 88 -4.60 7.97 12.09
C VAL A 88 -4.11 8.61 13.39
N LEU A 89 -2.80 8.62 13.66
CA LEU A 89 -2.25 9.23 14.87
C LEU A 89 -2.52 10.74 14.94
N ARG A 90 -2.37 11.45 13.82
CA ARG A 90 -2.50 12.91 13.78
C ARG A 90 -3.94 13.40 13.88
N LEU A 91 -4.88 12.68 13.24
CA LEU A 91 -6.27 13.10 13.06
C LEU A 91 -7.23 12.46 14.07
N SER A 92 -6.87 11.31 14.65
CA SER A 92 -7.68 10.66 15.69
C SER A 92 -7.35 11.18 17.10
N ALA A 93 -6.40 12.12 17.21
CA ALA A 93 -6.11 12.83 18.44
C ALA A 93 -7.27 13.78 18.75
N VAL A 94 -8.28 13.30 19.47
CA VAL A 94 -9.34 14.15 20.04
C VAL A 94 -8.72 14.98 21.17
N PRO A 95 -8.80 16.32 21.16
CA PRO A 95 -8.42 17.12 22.32
C PRO A 95 -9.34 16.77 23.47
N VAL A 96 -8.76 16.51 24.65
CA VAL A 96 -9.49 16.10 25.86
C VAL A 96 -10.12 17.29 26.61
N TRP A 97 -10.08 18.49 26.02
CA TRP A 97 -10.65 19.72 26.57
C TRP A 97 -11.07 20.65 25.43
#